data_AF-A0A914H7D5-F1
#
_entry.id   AF-A0A914H7D5-F1
#
_cell.length_a   1.000
_cell.length_b   1.000
_cell.length_c   1.000
_cell.angle_alpha   90.00
_cell.angle_beta   90.00
_cell.angle_gamma   90.00
#
_symmetry.space_group_name_H-M   'P 1'
#
loop_
_entity.id
_entity.type
_entity.pdbx_description
1 polymer ?
#
loop_
_entity_poly.entity_id
_entity_poly.type
_entity_poly.pdbx_seq_one_letter_code
_entity_poly.pdbx_strand_id
1 'polypeptide(L)'
;MMTSSPNTTDGDLTADKVYLWPTFAKPIAELADELTELAQRQQTNSPSPTESGFDLVSTDGGQNDQEHWWPIFEELRHLQDRIKIVLLECEQLFNSLTSSSVDSDFVEQNENVTVEQLLRAKIEELERKQKADQEEHRAKIDEVTKAKVAAEWKYQQLVKEHKALQTKMDEYQKEQQQNIIDALTEAQKGNVEHFSQLQEQQLNIHDRWDSAACARGLKLSEPERLIVQYSCGSHRLTRSVRSERPIPKWGSGIFYYEVTILVKEGSIHIGLATRETPLTTWLSICSSVDVLSSKVERPHLAKATSSDAASIWQLANSSSQKMDAVWKLPICLSILPLNCFHPFR
;
A
#
# COMPACT_ATOMS: atom_id res chain seq x y z
N MET A 1 -4.64 -37.50 35.41
CA MET A 1 -3.74 -36.49 36.02
C MET A 1 -4.31 -35.13 35.64
N MET A 2 -5.31 -34.60 36.34
CA MET A 2 -5.22 -33.92 37.66
C MET A 2 -4.02 -32.98 37.74
N THR A 3 -4.26 -31.67 37.62
CA THR A 3 -4.16 -30.71 38.73
C THR A 3 -4.92 -29.42 38.38
N SER A 4 -6.01 -29.20 39.10
CA SER A 4 -6.67 -27.92 39.33
C SER A 4 -5.85 -27.07 40.32
N SER A 5 -5.97 -25.75 40.24
CA SER A 5 -5.75 -24.86 41.39
C SER A 5 -6.69 -23.64 41.33
N PRO A 6 -7.50 -23.42 42.37
CA PRO A 6 -8.41 -22.30 42.55
C PRO A 6 -7.85 -21.24 43.52
N ASN A 7 -8.52 -20.08 43.63
CA ASN A 7 -8.83 -19.28 44.85
C ASN A 7 -9.02 -17.79 44.51
N THR A 8 -10.24 -17.24 44.59
CA THR A 8 -10.90 -16.57 45.74
C THR A 8 -10.24 -15.27 46.22
N THR A 9 -10.98 -14.17 46.10
CA THR A 9 -11.19 -13.24 47.23
C THR A 9 -12.54 -12.54 47.09
N ASP A 10 -13.49 -13.06 47.86
CA ASP A 10 -14.64 -12.31 48.39
C ASP A 10 -14.12 -11.13 49.22
N GLY A 11 -14.61 -9.94 48.93
CA GLY A 11 -14.41 -8.73 49.71
C GLY A 11 -15.74 -8.31 50.32
N ASP A 12 -16.02 -8.86 51.49
CA ASP A 12 -17.07 -8.44 52.43
C ASP A 12 -16.81 -7.00 52.88
N LEU A 13 -17.77 -6.09 52.67
CA LEU A 13 -17.79 -4.75 53.24
C LEU A 13 -19.09 -4.58 54.01
N THR A 14 -19.06 -5.09 55.23
CA THR A 14 -20.03 -4.80 56.29
C THR A 14 -19.57 -3.58 57.11
N ALA A 15 -20.52 -2.66 57.28
CA ALA A 15 -20.65 -1.62 58.32
C ALA A 15 -19.64 -0.46 58.37
N ASP A 16 -20.12 0.77 58.13
CA ASP A 16 -20.44 1.63 59.28
C ASP A 16 -21.38 2.80 58.93
N LYS A 17 -22.36 3.01 59.81
CA LYS A 17 -23.26 4.16 59.85
C LYS A 17 -22.59 5.26 60.67
N VAL A 18 -22.37 6.44 60.09
CA VAL A 18 -22.39 7.70 60.85
C VAL A 18 -23.08 8.78 60.01
N TYR A 19 -24.22 9.24 60.51
CA TYR A 19 -24.89 10.45 60.06
C TYR A 19 -23.97 11.65 60.26
N LEU A 20 -23.66 12.38 59.19
CA LEU A 20 -23.22 13.77 59.24
C LEU A 20 -23.87 14.50 58.06
N TRP A 21 -25.10 14.96 58.28
CA TRP A 21 -25.63 16.08 57.51
C TRP A 21 -24.71 17.28 57.75
N PRO A 22 -24.20 17.96 56.71
CA PRO A 22 -23.58 19.25 56.91
C PRO A 22 -24.67 20.21 57.39
N THR A 23 -24.44 20.83 58.53
CA THR A 23 -25.24 21.94 59.05
C THR A 23 -25.41 22.99 57.94
N PHE A 24 -26.64 23.21 57.48
CA PHE A 24 -27.01 24.29 56.55
C PHE A 24 -26.97 25.66 57.26
N ALA A 25 -25.82 26.00 57.82
CA ALA A 25 -25.56 27.29 58.43
C ALA A 25 -24.21 27.85 57.96
N LYS A 26 -23.88 27.65 56.69
CA LYS A 26 -22.89 28.51 56.04
C LYS A 26 -23.56 29.86 55.77
N PRO A 27 -23.01 30.99 56.27
CA PRO A 27 -23.47 32.31 55.88
C PRO A 27 -23.40 32.44 54.35
N ILE A 28 -24.40 33.10 53.75
CA ILE A 28 -24.49 33.35 52.29
C ILE A 28 -23.18 33.92 51.72
N ALA A 29 -22.39 34.62 52.53
CA ALA A 29 -21.06 35.13 52.17
C ALA A 29 -20.04 34.02 51.83
N GLU A 30 -19.97 32.92 52.57
CA GLU A 30 -19.00 31.84 52.31
C GLU A 30 -19.31 31.06 51.02
N LEU A 31 -20.59 31.00 50.65
CA LEU A 31 -21.02 30.32 49.42
C LEU A 31 -20.68 31.13 48.17
N ALA A 32 -20.62 32.46 48.29
CA ALA A 32 -20.16 33.36 47.23
C ALA A 32 -18.64 33.24 47.00
N ASP A 33 -17.86 33.07 48.07
CA ASP A 33 -16.41 32.89 47.96
C ASP A 33 -16.05 31.54 47.32
N GLU A 34 -16.74 30.45 47.68
CA GLU A 34 -16.53 29.14 47.05
C GLU A 34 -16.91 29.11 45.56
N LEU A 35 -17.98 29.82 45.17
CA LEU A 35 -18.36 29.96 43.76
C LEU A 35 -17.32 30.76 42.95
N THR A 36 -16.70 31.77 43.57
CA THR A 36 -15.65 32.58 42.94
C THR A 36 -14.37 31.77 42.76
N GLU A 37 -14.00 30.94 43.74
CA GLU A 37 -12.84 30.05 43.65
C GLU A 37 -13.02 28.97 42.56
N LEU A 38 -14.22 28.39 42.45
CA LEU A 38 -14.53 27.40 41.41
C LEU A 38 -14.46 28.00 39.99
N ALA A 39 -14.96 29.22 39.81
CA ALA A 39 -14.86 29.94 38.54
C ALA A 39 -13.40 30.20 38.14
N GLN A 40 -12.54 30.49 39.12
CA GLN A 40 -11.12 30.76 38.89
C GLN A 40 -10.34 29.49 38.53
N ARG A 41 -10.64 28.36 39.17
CA ARG A 41 -10.02 27.05 38.86
C ARG A 41 -10.34 26.55 37.43
N GLN A 42 -11.46 26.96 36.85
CA GLN A 42 -11.79 26.59 35.47
C GLN A 42 -11.02 27.40 34.42
N GLN A 43 -10.54 28.60 34.76
CA GLN A 43 -9.78 29.44 33.83
C GLN A 43 -8.28 29.10 33.78
N THR A 44 -7.71 28.55 34.86
CA THR A 44 -6.26 28.29 34.95
C THR A 44 -5.84 26.91 34.45
N ASN A 45 -6.78 26.02 34.13
CA ASN A 45 -6.49 24.63 33.73
C ASN A 45 -6.56 24.41 32.20
N SER A 46 -6.55 25.46 31.38
CA SER A 46 -6.33 25.29 29.94
C SER A 46 -4.84 25.04 29.67
N PRO A 47 -4.44 23.84 29.18
CA PRO A 47 -3.04 23.58 28.85
C PRO A 47 -2.63 24.42 27.64
N SER A 48 -1.59 25.23 27.81
CA SER A 48 -0.94 25.95 26.71
C SER A 48 -0.25 24.95 25.76
N PRO A 49 -0.46 25.04 24.44
CA PRO A 49 0.12 24.11 23.48
C PRO A 49 1.61 24.44 23.32
N THR A 50 2.48 23.70 24.01
CA THR A 50 3.91 23.76 23.77
C THR A 50 4.29 22.63 22.81
N GLU A 51 4.72 23.07 21.63
CA GLU A 51 5.55 22.40 20.62
C GLU A 51 5.96 20.94 20.92
N SER A 52 5.37 20.01 20.19
CA SER A 52 6.03 18.75 19.86
C SER A 52 5.56 18.34 18.47
N GLY A 53 6.45 18.48 17.49
CA GLY A 53 6.23 18.07 16.12
C GLY A 53 6.23 16.55 16.02
N PHE A 54 5.04 15.97 15.86
CA PHE A 54 4.87 14.66 15.27
C PHE A 54 3.74 14.73 14.26
N ASP A 55 4.12 14.47 13.00
CA ASP A 55 3.25 14.39 11.84
C ASP A 55 2.50 13.04 11.92
N LEU A 56 1.31 13.06 12.51
CA LEU A 56 0.40 11.92 12.53
C LEU A 56 -0.84 12.27 11.72
N VAL A 57 -1.04 11.49 10.66
CA VAL A 57 -2.23 11.41 9.82
C VAL A 57 -3.50 11.46 10.67
N SER A 58 -4.22 12.58 10.56
CA SER A 58 -5.55 12.77 11.13
C SER A 58 -6.50 11.68 10.62
N THR A 59 -6.84 10.75 11.49
CA THR A 59 -8.08 9.98 11.37
C THR A 59 -9.17 10.81 12.05
N ASP A 60 -9.81 11.62 11.22
CA ASP A 60 -11.03 12.38 11.50
C ASP A 60 -12.11 11.40 12.00
N GLY A 61 -12.50 11.50 13.27
CA GLY A 61 -13.46 10.54 13.86
C GLY A 61 -13.70 10.65 15.36
N GLY A 62 -13.04 11.57 16.08
CA GLY A 62 -13.39 11.89 17.46
C GLY A 62 -14.53 12.89 17.49
N GLN A 63 -15.78 12.42 17.30
CA GLN A 63 -16.94 13.23 17.68
C GLN A 63 -16.87 13.46 19.18
N ASN A 64 -16.56 14.70 19.57
CA ASN A 64 -16.55 15.13 20.96
C ASN A 64 -17.94 14.90 21.57
N ASP A 65 -18.02 14.04 22.58
CA ASP A 65 -19.20 13.81 23.44
C ASP A 65 -19.61 15.06 24.26
N GLN A 66 -19.07 16.23 23.94
CA GLN A 66 -19.26 17.48 24.65
C GLN A 66 -20.67 18.07 24.40
N GLU A 67 -21.32 17.72 23.29
CA GLU A 67 -22.69 18.16 22.99
C GLU A 67 -23.76 17.49 23.88
N HIS A 68 -23.46 16.35 24.52
CA HIS A 68 -24.40 15.65 25.40
C HIS A 68 -24.64 16.39 26.74
N TRP A 69 -23.69 17.21 27.21
CA TRP A 69 -23.83 17.89 28.50
C TRP A 69 -24.61 19.20 28.42
N TRP A 70 -24.78 19.75 27.22
CA TRP A 70 -25.43 21.05 27.01
C TRP A 70 -26.87 21.11 27.55
N PRO A 71 -27.74 20.09 27.36
CA PRO A 71 -29.09 20.11 27.91
C PRO A 71 -29.13 20.12 29.45
N ILE A 72 -28.16 19.44 30.09
CA ILE A 72 -28.06 19.36 31.57
C ILE A 72 -27.65 20.72 32.15
N PHE A 73 -26.74 21.44 31.48
CA PHE A 73 -26.35 22.79 31.89
C PHE A 73 -27.48 23.81 31.73
N GLU A 74 -28.31 23.67 30.70
CA GLU A 74 -29.43 24.58 30.46
C GLU A 74 -30.56 24.37 31.49
N GLU A 75 -30.83 23.13 31.90
CA GLU A 75 -31.77 22.85 33.01
C GLU A 75 -31.28 23.42 34.34
N LEU A 76 -29.97 23.30 34.63
CA LEU A 76 -29.36 23.89 35.84
C LEU A 76 -29.49 25.41 35.89
N ARG A 77 -29.33 26.08 34.74
CA ARG A 77 -29.53 27.52 34.62
C ARG A 77 -30.98 27.92 34.88
N HIS A 78 -31.93 27.19 34.28
CA HIS A 78 -33.36 27.41 34.54
C HIS A 78 -33.75 27.21 36.00
N LEU A 79 -33.15 26.23 36.69
CA LEU A 79 -33.42 25.98 38.10
C LEU A 79 -32.91 27.14 38.98
N GLN A 80 -31.71 27.66 38.68
CA GLN A 80 -31.16 28.83 39.38
C GLN A 80 -32.05 30.07 39.20
N ASP A 81 -32.57 30.30 38.01
CA ASP A 81 -33.45 31.45 37.75
C ASP A 81 -34.79 31.32 38.49
N ARG A 82 -35.37 30.11 38.56
CA ARG A 82 -36.58 29.84 39.37
C ARG A 82 -36.34 30.13 40.85
N ILE A 83 -35.19 29.71 41.39
CA ILE A 83 -34.84 29.97 42.80
C ILE A 83 -34.72 31.47 43.07
N LYS A 84 -34.07 32.22 42.17
CA LYS A 84 -33.97 33.69 42.30
C LYS A 84 -35.33 34.36 42.28
N ILE A 85 -36.25 33.94 41.41
CA ILE A 85 -37.60 34.51 41.34
C ILE A 85 -38.37 34.27 42.65
N VAL A 86 -38.34 33.04 43.17
CA VAL A 86 -39.03 32.71 44.43
C VAL A 86 -38.46 33.52 45.61
N LEU A 87 -37.13 33.66 45.69
CA LEU A 87 -36.50 34.49 46.72
C LEU A 87 -36.96 35.95 46.62
N LEU A 88 -37.06 36.49 45.41
CA LEU A 88 -37.51 37.86 45.18
C LEU A 88 -38.98 38.06 45.58
N GLU A 89 -39.85 37.10 45.27
CA GLU A 89 -41.25 37.12 45.67
C GLU A 89 -41.42 37.02 47.20
N CYS A 90 -40.61 36.17 47.85
CA CYS A 90 -40.57 36.08 49.31
C CYS A 90 -40.16 37.41 49.96
N GLU A 91 -39.15 38.08 49.41
CA GLU A 91 -38.69 39.39 49.90
C GLU A 91 -39.78 40.46 49.74
N GLN A 92 -40.50 40.48 48.61
CA GLN A 92 -41.61 41.41 48.39
C GLN A 92 -42.77 41.18 49.38
N LEU A 93 -43.12 39.92 49.65
CA LEU A 93 -44.16 39.58 50.63
C LEU A 93 -43.76 40.02 52.04
N PHE A 94 -42.49 39.81 52.42
CA PHE A 94 -41.97 40.24 53.71
C PHE A 94 -42.05 41.76 53.87
N ASN A 95 -41.60 42.50 52.87
CA ASN A 95 -41.61 43.97 52.87
C ASN A 95 -43.04 44.55 52.96
N SER A 96 -44.00 43.92 52.28
CA SER A 96 -45.42 44.30 52.35
C SER A 96 -45.99 44.07 53.75
N LEU A 97 -45.64 42.95 54.39
CA LEU A 97 -46.09 42.60 55.74
C LEU A 97 -45.54 43.60 56.79
N THR A 98 -44.26 43.96 56.70
CA THR A 98 -43.64 44.93 57.60
C THR A 98 -44.15 46.36 57.43
N SER A 99 -44.60 46.73 56.21
CA SER A 99 -45.10 48.07 55.92
C SER A 99 -46.53 48.32 56.45
N SER A 100 -47.25 47.26 56.83
CA SER A 100 -48.63 47.31 57.31
C SER A 100 -48.77 47.42 58.84
N SER A 101 -47.66 47.46 59.60
CA SER A 101 -47.64 47.27 61.06
C SER A 101 -47.63 48.58 61.89
N VAL A 102 -48.22 49.66 61.40
CA VAL A 102 -48.33 50.92 62.16
C VAL A 102 -49.81 51.18 62.45
N ASP A 103 -50.16 51.09 63.74
CA ASP A 103 -51.47 51.35 64.37
C ASP A 103 -52.52 50.23 64.37
N SER A 104 -52.41 49.25 65.29
CA SER A 104 -53.60 48.57 65.83
C SER A 104 -53.35 47.73 67.10
N ASP A 105 -53.67 48.33 68.24
CA ASP A 105 -53.62 47.72 69.57
C ASP A 105 -54.87 46.86 69.94
N PHE A 106 -55.80 46.52 69.03
CA PHE A 106 -57.08 45.93 69.48
C PHE A 106 -57.78 44.82 68.66
N VAL A 107 -57.18 44.23 67.61
CA VAL A 107 -57.79 43.06 66.90
C VAL A 107 -56.74 42.02 66.49
N GLU A 108 -55.89 41.59 67.42
CA GLU A 108 -54.65 40.84 67.10
C GLU A 108 -54.79 39.30 66.98
N GLN A 109 -55.95 38.73 67.34
CA GLN A 109 -56.07 37.27 67.47
C GLN A 109 -56.87 36.56 66.36
N ASN A 110 -57.67 37.26 65.54
CA ASN A 110 -58.53 36.58 64.55
C ASN A 110 -58.03 36.69 63.09
N GLU A 111 -57.25 37.72 62.73
CA GLU A 111 -56.64 37.84 61.40
C GLU A 111 -55.34 37.03 61.24
N ASN A 112 -54.66 36.70 62.34
CA ASN A 112 -53.47 35.85 62.30
C ASN A 112 -53.79 34.39 61.91
N VAL A 113 -54.97 33.89 62.28
CA VAL A 113 -55.39 32.51 61.98
C VAL A 113 -55.62 32.31 60.47
N THR A 114 -56.06 33.34 59.75
CA THR A 114 -56.33 33.24 58.30
C THR A 114 -55.05 33.30 57.46
N VAL A 115 -54.04 34.05 57.90
CA VAL A 115 -52.73 34.13 57.22
C VAL A 115 -51.94 32.83 57.35
N GLU A 116 -51.91 32.21 58.53
CA GLU A 116 -51.24 30.92 58.72
C GLU A 116 -51.87 29.80 57.90
N GLN A 117 -53.21 29.75 57.82
CA GLN A 117 -53.92 28.75 57.01
C GLN A 117 -53.61 28.92 55.51
N LEU A 118 -53.56 30.16 55.02
CA LEU A 118 -53.21 30.45 53.64
C LEU A 118 -51.76 30.05 53.31
N LEU A 119 -50.83 30.31 54.23
CA LEU A 119 -49.42 29.90 54.10
C LEU A 119 -49.30 28.38 54.04
N ARG A 120 -49.95 27.64 54.95
CA ARG A 120 -49.96 26.17 54.94
C ARG A 120 -50.51 25.61 53.63
N ALA A 121 -51.63 26.14 53.15
CA ALA A 121 -52.23 25.72 51.88
C ALA A 121 -51.29 25.97 50.69
N LYS A 122 -50.59 27.12 50.65
CA LYS A 122 -49.59 27.40 49.61
C LYS A 122 -48.38 26.47 49.69
N ILE A 123 -47.90 26.13 50.89
CA ILE A 123 -46.80 25.18 51.09
C ILE A 123 -47.20 23.80 50.56
N GLU A 124 -48.37 23.30 50.92
CA GLU A 124 -48.87 22.01 50.43
C GLU A 124 -49.04 22.00 48.90
N GLU A 125 -49.51 23.11 48.31
CA GLU A 125 -49.62 23.25 46.85
C GLU A 125 -48.24 23.21 46.17
N LEU A 126 -47.25 23.91 46.71
CA LEU A 126 -45.88 23.94 46.19
C LEU A 126 -45.19 22.58 46.34
N GLU A 127 -45.33 21.90 47.48
CA GLU A 127 -44.80 20.55 47.69
C GLU A 127 -45.39 19.55 46.69
N ARG A 128 -46.71 19.64 46.44
CA ARG A 128 -47.37 18.82 45.42
C ARG A 128 -46.83 19.08 44.02
N LYS A 129 -46.63 20.34 43.65
CA LYS A 129 -46.05 20.74 42.35
C LYS A 129 -44.63 20.21 42.21
N GLN A 130 -43.79 20.39 43.23
CA GLN A 130 -42.42 19.89 43.23
C GLN A 130 -42.34 18.37 43.09
N LYS A 131 -43.22 17.63 43.78
CA LYS A 131 -43.27 16.16 43.68
C LYS A 131 -43.71 15.68 42.30
N ALA A 132 -44.66 16.37 41.67
CA ALA A 132 -45.10 16.05 40.31
C ALA A 132 -43.99 16.32 39.28
N ASP A 133 -43.33 17.48 39.37
CA ASP A 133 -42.18 17.82 38.51
C ASP A 133 -41.06 16.77 38.68
N GLN A 134 -40.76 16.36 39.92
CA GLN A 134 -39.72 15.38 40.19
C GLN A 134 -40.04 13.99 39.60
N GLU A 135 -41.31 13.56 39.67
CA GLU A 135 -41.74 12.29 39.09
C GLU A 135 -41.66 12.34 37.55
N GLU A 136 -42.05 13.46 36.93
CA GLU A 136 -41.94 13.66 35.49
C GLU A 136 -40.47 13.62 35.03
N HIS A 137 -39.57 14.28 35.75
CA HIS A 137 -38.14 14.24 35.44
C HIS A 137 -37.55 12.84 35.60
N ARG A 138 -37.95 12.08 36.64
CA ARG A 138 -37.53 10.68 36.80
C ARG A 138 -37.99 9.81 35.62
N ALA A 139 -39.25 9.93 35.21
CA ALA A 139 -39.78 9.18 34.07
C ALA A 139 -39.03 9.50 32.76
N LYS A 140 -38.69 10.78 32.53
CA LYS A 140 -37.88 11.19 31.37
C LYS A 140 -36.46 10.61 31.40
N ILE A 141 -35.81 10.60 32.56
CA ILE A 141 -34.47 10.00 32.72
C ILE A 141 -34.52 8.49 32.44
N ASP A 142 -35.54 7.79 32.92
CA ASP A 142 -35.71 6.36 32.68
C ASP A 142 -35.95 6.05 31.20
N GLU A 143 -36.76 6.86 30.51
CA GLU A 143 -37.00 6.74 29.07
C GLU A 143 -35.72 6.95 28.25
N VAL A 144 -34.97 8.02 28.55
CA VAL A 144 -33.69 8.33 27.89
C VAL A 144 -32.67 7.22 28.14
N THR A 145 -32.58 6.73 29.37
CA THR A 145 -31.66 5.64 29.73
C THR A 145 -32.00 4.37 28.97
N LYS A 146 -33.29 4.02 28.89
CA LYS A 146 -33.77 2.85 28.13
C LYS A 146 -33.49 2.98 26.64
N ALA A 147 -33.72 4.16 26.05
CA ALA A 147 -33.42 4.42 24.64
C ALA A 147 -31.93 4.31 24.35
N LYS A 148 -31.08 4.83 25.24
CA LYS A 148 -29.61 4.75 25.14
C LYS A 148 -29.11 3.31 25.16
N VAL A 149 -29.56 2.50 26.12
CA VAL A 149 -29.19 1.07 26.21
C VAL A 149 -29.63 0.31 24.96
N ALA A 150 -30.83 0.59 24.43
CA ALA A 150 -31.32 -0.04 23.21
C ALA A 150 -30.50 0.35 21.96
N ALA A 151 -30.05 1.61 21.86
CA ALA A 151 -29.19 2.07 20.78
C ALA A 151 -27.79 1.44 20.86
N GLU A 152 -27.20 1.39 22.06
CA GLU A 152 -25.89 0.78 22.29
C GLU A 152 -25.90 -0.72 21.95
N TRP A 153 -26.96 -1.44 22.31
CA TRP A 153 -27.13 -2.84 21.94
C TRP A 153 -27.17 -3.05 20.42
N LYS A 154 -27.93 -2.21 19.69
CA LYS A 154 -27.98 -2.28 18.22
C LYS A 154 -26.63 -1.97 17.59
N TYR A 155 -25.90 -1.00 18.12
CA TYR A 155 -24.54 -0.69 17.67
C TYR A 155 -23.59 -1.88 17.87
N GLN A 156 -23.59 -2.51 19.05
CA GLN A 156 -22.79 -3.71 19.31
C GLN A 156 -23.12 -4.87 18.36
N GLN A 157 -24.41 -5.05 18.03
CA GLN A 157 -24.83 -6.05 17.06
C GLN A 157 -24.28 -5.75 15.65
N LEU A 158 -24.37 -4.50 15.21
CA LEU A 158 -23.85 -4.07 13.91
C LEU A 158 -22.33 -4.25 13.81
N VAL A 159 -21.59 -3.95 14.89
CA VAL A 159 -20.13 -4.15 14.94
C VAL A 159 -19.77 -5.63 14.79
N LYS A 160 -20.54 -6.55 15.40
CA LYS A 160 -20.33 -7.99 15.25
C LYS A 160 -20.56 -8.45 13.80
N GLU A 161 -21.63 -7.96 13.16
CA GLU A 161 -21.95 -8.27 11.76
C GLU A 161 -20.89 -7.73 10.80
N HIS A 162 -20.41 -6.50 11.01
CA HIS A 162 -19.33 -5.92 10.23
C HIS A 162 -18.03 -6.73 10.33
N LYS A 163 -17.66 -7.17 11.55
CA LYS A 163 -16.46 -8.01 11.76
C LYS A 163 -16.58 -9.37 11.06
N ALA A 164 -17.77 -9.98 11.09
CA ALA A 164 -18.04 -11.24 10.39
C ALA A 164 -17.94 -11.06 8.86
N LEU A 165 -18.47 -9.95 8.34
CA LEU A 165 -18.39 -9.63 6.91
C LEU A 165 -16.95 -9.37 6.47
N GLN A 166 -16.17 -8.64 7.27
CA GLN A 166 -14.75 -8.40 7.01
C GLN A 166 -13.97 -9.71 6.91
N THR A 167 -14.21 -10.65 7.84
CA THR A 167 -13.54 -11.96 7.84
C THR A 167 -13.83 -12.73 6.55
N LYS A 168 -15.09 -12.75 6.09
CA LYS A 168 -15.47 -13.39 4.81
C LYS A 168 -14.82 -12.73 3.60
N MET A 169 -14.66 -11.41 3.62
CA MET A 169 -14.00 -10.67 2.55
C MET A 169 -12.51 -11.05 2.46
N ASP A 170 -11.83 -11.16 3.61
CA ASP A 170 -10.42 -11.55 3.68
C ASP A 170 -10.22 -13.01 3.21
N GLU A 171 -11.13 -13.92 3.58
CA GLU A 171 -11.13 -15.31 3.10
C GLU A 171 -11.29 -15.39 1.58
N TYR A 172 -12.25 -14.64 1.01
CA TYR A 172 -12.46 -14.59 -0.44
C TYR A 172 -11.24 -14.04 -1.18
N GLN A 173 -10.58 -13.00 -0.66
CA GLN A 173 -9.35 -12.48 -1.27
C GLN A 173 -8.22 -13.51 -1.28
N LYS A 174 -8.05 -14.27 -0.20
CA LYS A 174 -7.05 -15.35 -0.13
C LYS A 174 -7.34 -16.46 -1.12
N GLU A 175 -8.59 -16.86 -1.28
CA GLU A 175 -9.01 -17.86 -2.26
C GLU A 175 -8.72 -17.40 -3.69
N GLN A 176 -9.02 -16.14 -4.02
CA GLN A 176 -8.67 -15.55 -5.31
C GLN A 176 -7.16 -15.53 -5.57
N GLN A 177 -6.36 -15.15 -4.57
CA GLN A 177 -4.90 -15.15 -4.69
C GLN A 177 -4.35 -16.57 -4.92
N GLN A 178 -4.87 -17.57 -4.20
CA GLN A 178 -4.46 -18.96 -4.37
C GLN A 178 -4.78 -19.48 -5.76
N ASN A 179 -6.00 -19.22 -6.26
CA ASN A 179 -6.42 -19.63 -7.61
C ASN A 179 -5.53 -19.04 -8.71
N ILE A 180 -5.11 -17.78 -8.55
CA ILE A 180 -4.17 -17.12 -9.50
C ILE A 180 -2.80 -17.79 -9.45
N ILE A 181 -2.29 -18.08 -8.25
CA ILE A 181 -0.99 -18.76 -8.07
C ILE A 181 -1.01 -20.15 -8.73
N ASP A 182 -2.08 -20.91 -8.52
CA ASP A 182 -2.21 -22.26 -9.07
C ASP A 182 -2.29 -22.22 -10.62
N ALA A 183 -3.08 -21.30 -11.17
CA ALA A 183 -3.18 -21.13 -12.63
C ALA A 183 -1.85 -20.72 -13.27
N LEU A 184 -1.10 -19.80 -12.64
CA LEU A 184 0.23 -19.39 -13.12
C LEU A 184 1.24 -20.53 -13.02
N THR A 185 1.18 -21.32 -11.94
CA THR A 185 2.07 -22.47 -11.73
C THR A 185 1.86 -23.54 -12.80
N GLU A 186 0.60 -23.88 -13.11
CA GLU A 186 0.26 -24.84 -14.17
C GLU A 186 0.67 -24.32 -15.56
N ALA A 187 0.48 -23.04 -15.84
CA ALA A 187 0.91 -22.43 -17.11
C ALA A 187 2.45 -22.45 -17.27
N GLN A 188 3.19 -22.19 -16.19
CA GLN A 188 4.65 -22.25 -16.21
C GLN A 188 5.17 -23.68 -16.45
N LYS A 189 4.53 -24.69 -15.85
CA LYS A 189 4.89 -26.09 -16.05
C LYS A 189 4.81 -26.51 -17.51
N GLY A 190 3.73 -26.13 -18.21
CA GLY A 190 3.58 -26.37 -19.65
C GLY A 190 4.67 -25.69 -20.51
N ASN A 191 5.08 -24.47 -20.13
CA ASN A 191 6.13 -23.75 -20.86
C ASN A 191 7.52 -24.38 -20.68
N VAL A 192 7.84 -24.88 -19.49
CA VAL A 192 9.13 -25.56 -19.22
C VAL A 192 9.25 -26.85 -20.03
N GLU A 193 8.17 -27.63 -20.12
CA GLU A 193 8.13 -28.85 -20.93
C GLU A 193 8.31 -28.54 -22.42
N HIS A 194 7.63 -27.51 -22.94
CA HIS A 194 7.76 -27.08 -24.33
C HIS A 194 9.18 -26.57 -24.65
N PHE A 195 9.80 -25.80 -23.75
CA PHE A 195 11.17 -25.33 -23.94
C PHE A 195 12.18 -26.47 -23.94
N SER A 196 12.01 -27.46 -23.05
CA SER A 196 12.87 -28.64 -22.99
C SER A 196 12.82 -29.44 -24.30
N GLN A 197 11.63 -29.62 -24.87
CA GLN A 197 11.46 -30.28 -26.18
C GLN A 197 12.16 -29.50 -27.31
N LEU A 198 12.05 -28.17 -27.32
CA LEU A 198 12.75 -27.33 -28.30
C LEU A 198 14.27 -27.40 -28.14
N GLN A 199 14.77 -27.44 -26.91
CA GLN A 199 16.20 -27.55 -26.63
C GLN A 199 16.77 -28.89 -27.09
N GLU A 200 16.06 -30.00 -26.86
CA GLU A 200 16.45 -31.32 -27.38
C GLU A 200 16.49 -31.35 -28.92
N GLN A 201 15.53 -30.70 -29.58
CA GLN A 201 15.54 -30.56 -31.04
C GLN A 201 16.73 -29.71 -31.53
N GLN A 202 17.13 -28.67 -30.79
CA GLN A 202 18.29 -27.84 -31.13
C GLN A 202 19.63 -28.55 -30.88
N LEU A 203 19.76 -29.37 -29.84
CA LEU A 203 20.99 -30.10 -29.53
C LEU A 203 21.36 -31.15 -30.57
N ASN A 204 20.41 -31.60 -31.40
CA ASN A 204 20.66 -32.48 -32.55
C ASN A 204 20.99 -31.72 -33.85
N ILE A 205 21.23 -30.40 -33.73
CA ILE A 205 21.66 -29.50 -34.80
C ILE A 205 23.09 -29.07 -34.49
N HIS A 206 24.06 -29.97 -34.66
CA HIS A 206 25.44 -29.50 -34.73
C HIS A 206 25.64 -28.76 -36.05
N ASP A 207 26.11 -27.51 -35.97
CA ASP A 207 26.46 -26.67 -37.10
C ASP A 207 27.74 -27.20 -37.77
N ARG A 208 27.56 -28.22 -38.60
CA ARG A 208 28.64 -28.84 -39.37
C ARG A 208 28.89 -28.03 -40.64
N TRP A 209 30.15 -28.01 -41.07
CA TRP A 209 30.50 -27.50 -42.39
C TRP A 209 30.13 -28.53 -43.47
N ASP A 210 29.50 -28.07 -44.55
CA ASP A 210 29.14 -28.89 -45.70
C ASP A 210 30.40 -29.28 -46.48
N SER A 211 30.75 -30.56 -46.44
CA SER A 211 31.88 -31.09 -47.21
C SER A 211 31.72 -30.94 -48.72
N ALA A 212 30.47 -30.98 -49.22
CA ALA A 212 30.18 -30.80 -50.64
C ALA A 212 30.25 -29.33 -51.07
N ALA A 213 30.00 -28.40 -50.14
CA ALA A 213 30.12 -26.97 -50.35
C ALA A 213 31.40 -26.38 -49.73
N CYS A 214 32.51 -27.12 -49.83
CA CYS A 214 33.84 -26.72 -49.37
C CYS A 214 34.78 -26.50 -50.57
N ALA A 215 35.34 -25.28 -50.70
CA ALA A 215 36.23 -24.98 -51.82
C ALA A 215 37.56 -25.75 -51.74
N ARG A 216 38.11 -26.13 -52.90
CA ARG A 216 39.38 -26.87 -53.00
C ARG A 216 40.52 -26.16 -52.26
N GLY A 217 41.22 -26.88 -51.39
CA GLY A 217 42.34 -26.35 -50.60
C GLY A 217 41.97 -25.96 -49.16
N LEU A 218 40.68 -26.11 -48.80
CA LEU A 218 40.23 -26.20 -47.42
C LEU A 218 40.11 -27.68 -47.02
N LYS A 219 40.51 -27.99 -45.79
CA LYS A 219 40.40 -29.30 -45.16
C LYS A 219 39.49 -29.17 -43.95
N LEU A 220 38.45 -29.99 -43.88
CA LEU A 220 37.57 -30.07 -42.72
C LEU A 220 38.09 -31.11 -41.72
N SER A 221 37.96 -30.86 -40.42
CA SER A 221 38.26 -31.84 -39.38
C SER A 221 37.19 -32.94 -39.38
N GLU A 222 37.55 -34.20 -39.58
CA GLU A 222 36.61 -35.32 -39.44
C GLU A 222 36.62 -35.85 -37.99
N PRO A 223 35.52 -36.46 -37.50
CA PRO A 223 34.25 -36.71 -38.19
C PRO A 223 33.23 -35.56 -38.08
N GLU A 224 33.46 -34.61 -37.18
CA GLU A 224 32.45 -33.62 -36.77
C GLU A 224 32.34 -32.44 -37.73
N ARG A 225 33.38 -32.17 -38.52
CA ARG A 225 33.44 -31.06 -39.50
C ARG A 225 33.16 -29.70 -38.88
N LEU A 226 33.68 -29.46 -37.69
CA LEU A 226 33.55 -28.20 -36.96
C LEU A 226 34.71 -27.23 -37.27
N ILE A 227 35.88 -27.75 -37.63
CA ILE A 227 37.08 -26.95 -37.89
C ILE A 227 37.39 -26.96 -39.39
N VAL A 228 37.68 -25.77 -39.91
CA VAL A 228 38.12 -25.54 -41.29
C VAL A 228 39.59 -25.12 -41.26
N GLN A 229 40.45 -25.92 -41.87
CA GLN A 229 41.88 -25.62 -42.00
C GLN A 229 42.23 -25.31 -43.45
N TYR A 230 42.97 -24.23 -43.68
CA TYR A 230 43.52 -23.93 -45.00
C TYR A 230 44.87 -24.64 -45.19
N SER A 231 45.03 -25.39 -46.28
CA SER A 231 46.22 -26.25 -46.50
C SER A 231 46.93 -26.01 -47.84
N CYS A 232 46.62 -24.92 -48.56
CA CYS A 232 47.15 -24.71 -49.91
C CYS A 232 48.44 -23.87 -49.90
N GLY A 233 49.55 -24.44 -50.36
CA GLY A 233 50.89 -23.82 -50.33
C GLY A 233 51.22 -22.84 -51.46
N SER A 234 50.31 -22.62 -52.42
CA SER A 234 50.60 -21.73 -53.56
C SER A 234 49.32 -21.20 -54.20
N HIS A 235 49.29 -19.88 -54.41
CA HIS A 235 48.29 -19.03 -55.08
C HIS A 235 47.22 -18.36 -54.21
N ARG A 236 47.11 -17.04 -54.40
CA ARG A 236 46.29 -16.03 -53.69
C ARG A 236 44.78 -16.16 -53.96
N LEU A 237 44.24 -17.37 -53.89
CA LEU A 237 42.85 -17.60 -54.26
C LEU A 237 41.97 -17.62 -53.01
N THR A 238 40.86 -16.91 -53.09
CA THR A 238 39.80 -16.94 -52.08
C THR A 238 39.13 -18.30 -52.09
N ARG A 239 38.86 -18.79 -50.88
CA ARG A 239 38.18 -20.06 -50.66
C ARG A 239 37.10 -19.87 -49.63
N SER A 240 35.94 -20.45 -49.92
CA SER A 240 34.78 -20.39 -49.05
C SER A 240 34.30 -21.79 -48.67
N VAL A 241 33.70 -21.89 -47.48
CA VAL A 241 32.95 -23.06 -47.03
C VAL A 241 31.62 -22.61 -46.45
N ARG A 242 30.60 -23.46 -46.58
CA ARG A 242 29.23 -23.24 -46.11
C ARG A 242 28.83 -24.15 -44.98
N SER A 243 27.94 -23.68 -44.11
CA SER A 243 27.23 -24.55 -43.17
C SER A 243 26.39 -25.61 -43.92
N GLU A 244 26.31 -26.82 -43.37
CA GLU A 244 25.49 -27.92 -43.89
C GLU A 244 24.00 -27.56 -43.88
N ARG A 245 23.57 -26.83 -42.86
CA ARG A 245 22.19 -26.41 -42.72
C ARG A 245 22.01 -24.93 -43.09
N PRO A 246 20.94 -24.61 -43.84
CA PRO A 246 20.53 -23.24 -44.04
C PRO A 246 19.95 -22.66 -42.75
N ILE A 247 19.95 -21.33 -42.64
CA ILE A 247 19.23 -20.65 -41.56
C ILE A 247 17.73 -21.05 -41.61
N PRO A 248 17.14 -21.55 -40.51
CA PRO A 248 15.74 -21.96 -40.44
C PRO A 248 14.80 -20.83 -40.89
N LYS A 249 13.66 -21.19 -41.48
CA LYS A 249 12.71 -20.21 -42.03
C LYS A 249 11.56 -19.83 -41.10
N TRP A 250 11.56 -20.27 -39.84
CA TRP A 250 10.37 -20.09 -39.01
C TRP A 250 10.24 -18.66 -38.50
N GLY A 251 9.23 -17.96 -39.04
CA GLY A 251 8.59 -16.76 -38.53
C GLY A 251 9.54 -15.71 -37.95
N SER A 252 10.31 -15.03 -38.80
CA SER A 252 11.07 -13.81 -38.46
C SER A 252 11.83 -13.86 -37.12
N GLY A 253 12.42 -15.00 -36.79
CA GLY A 253 13.27 -15.15 -35.62
C GLY A 253 14.63 -14.49 -35.78
N ILE A 254 15.22 -14.06 -34.67
CA ILE A 254 16.63 -13.65 -34.61
C ILE A 254 17.47 -14.94 -34.56
N PHE A 255 18.47 -15.04 -35.43
CA PHE A 255 19.43 -16.15 -35.43
C PHE A 255 20.76 -15.70 -34.86
N TYR A 256 21.34 -16.52 -33.99
CA TYR A 256 22.64 -16.30 -33.40
C TYR A 256 23.57 -17.44 -33.78
N TYR A 257 24.79 -17.10 -34.18
CA TYR A 257 25.84 -18.06 -34.45
C TYR A 257 27.17 -17.50 -33.95
N GLU A 258 28.02 -18.40 -33.43
CA GLU A 258 29.37 -18.07 -33.00
C GLU A 258 30.38 -18.77 -33.90
N VAL A 259 31.44 -18.06 -34.27
CA VAL A 259 32.57 -18.63 -34.99
C VAL A 259 33.82 -18.38 -34.17
N THR A 260 34.46 -19.46 -33.72
CA THR A 260 35.73 -19.37 -33.01
C THR A 260 36.89 -19.44 -34.00
N ILE A 261 37.72 -18.41 -34.01
CA ILE A 261 38.95 -18.37 -34.83
C ILE A 261 40.10 -18.94 -34.00
N LEU A 262 40.51 -20.18 -34.30
CA LEU A 262 41.57 -20.87 -33.56
C LEU A 262 42.98 -20.37 -33.93
N VAL A 263 43.23 -20.16 -35.21
CA VAL A 263 44.52 -19.68 -35.75
C VAL A 263 44.23 -18.71 -36.90
N LYS A 264 44.96 -17.59 -36.96
CA LYS A 264 44.78 -16.58 -38.00
C LYS A 264 46.07 -16.32 -38.77
N GLU A 265 46.11 -16.83 -39.99
CA GLU A 265 47.08 -16.45 -41.01
C GLU A 265 46.30 -15.95 -42.24
N GLY A 266 46.28 -14.63 -42.45
CA GLY A 266 45.46 -14.01 -43.49
C GLY A 266 44.22 -13.27 -42.99
N SER A 267 43.39 -12.81 -43.92
CA SER A 267 42.10 -12.18 -43.65
C SER A 267 40.97 -13.21 -43.69
N ILE A 268 40.25 -13.33 -42.59
CA ILE A 268 39.08 -14.21 -42.49
C ILE A 268 37.83 -13.34 -42.57
N HIS A 269 36.89 -13.76 -43.41
CA HIS A 269 35.61 -13.14 -43.68
C HIS A 269 34.49 -14.08 -43.25
N ILE A 270 33.56 -13.58 -42.44
CA ILE A 270 32.40 -14.33 -41.99
C ILE A 270 31.17 -13.58 -42.49
N GLY A 271 30.23 -14.29 -43.11
CA GLY A 271 29.03 -13.67 -43.66
C GLY A 271 27.95 -14.67 -44.03
N LEU A 272 26.86 -14.19 -44.60
CA LEU A 272 25.74 -15.00 -45.07
C LEU A 272 25.72 -15.02 -46.59
N ALA A 273 25.65 -16.17 -47.25
CA ALA A 273 25.53 -16.21 -48.71
C ALA A 273 24.41 -17.15 -49.14
N THR A 274 23.84 -16.93 -50.33
CA THR A 274 22.83 -17.83 -50.89
C THR A 274 23.47 -19.15 -51.32
N ARG A 275 22.66 -20.20 -51.52
CA ARG A 275 23.13 -21.47 -52.09
C ARG A 275 23.81 -21.28 -53.47
N GLU A 276 23.40 -20.26 -54.21
CA GLU A 276 23.84 -20.00 -55.59
C GLU A 276 25.18 -19.24 -55.66
N THR A 277 25.67 -18.67 -54.56
CA THR A 277 26.96 -17.95 -54.57
C THR A 277 28.12 -18.89 -54.95
N PRO A 278 29.05 -18.52 -55.84
CA PRO A 278 30.19 -19.39 -56.15
C PRO A 278 31.17 -19.51 -54.97
N LEU A 279 31.69 -20.71 -54.70
CA LEU A 279 32.62 -20.97 -53.58
C LEU A 279 34.05 -20.44 -53.79
N THR A 280 34.40 -20.10 -55.03
CA THR A 280 35.73 -19.62 -55.42
C THR A 280 35.79 -18.12 -55.67
N THR A 281 34.65 -17.43 -55.58
CA THR A 281 34.54 -15.99 -55.84
C THR A 281 34.57 -15.23 -54.51
N TRP A 282 35.14 -14.02 -54.53
CA TRP A 282 35.15 -13.14 -53.37
C TRP A 282 33.73 -12.74 -53.00
N LEU A 283 33.32 -13.03 -51.75
CA LEU A 283 31.98 -12.69 -51.25
C LEU A 283 31.68 -11.19 -51.36
N SER A 284 32.70 -10.32 -51.19
CA SER A 284 32.59 -8.86 -51.31
C SER A 284 32.22 -8.35 -52.72
N ILE A 285 32.30 -9.18 -53.77
CA ILE A 285 31.95 -8.78 -55.15
C ILE A 285 30.52 -9.20 -55.50
N CYS A 286 29.88 -10.04 -54.69
CA CYS A 286 28.48 -10.40 -54.86
C CYS A 286 27.62 -9.36 -54.15
N SER A 287 26.75 -8.67 -54.89
CA SER A 287 25.84 -7.61 -54.40
C SER A 287 24.78 -8.06 -53.39
N SER A 288 24.89 -9.29 -52.86
CA SER A 288 23.89 -9.95 -52.02
C SER A 288 24.47 -10.54 -50.72
N VAL A 289 25.66 -10.12 -50.29
CA VAL A 289 26.35 -10.70 -49.13
C VAL A 289 26.85 -9.62 -48.17
N ASP A 290 26.44 -9.71 -46.91
CA ASP A 290 27.00 -8.95 -45.79
C ASP A 290 28.22 -9.68 -45.23
N VAL A 291 29.37 -8.99 -45.15
CA VAL A 291 30.65 -9.58 -44.73
C VAL A 291 31.28 -8.76 -43.62
N LEU A 292 31.62 -9.42 -42.51
CA LEU A 292 32.55 -8.87 -41.53
C LEU A 292 33.97 -9.28 -41.89
N SER A 293 34.86 -8.31 -42.08
CA SER A 293 36.29 -8.56 -42.32
C SER A 293 37.06 -8.36 -41.02
N SER A 294 37.75 -9.41 -40.57
CA SER A 294 38.65 -9.26 -39.44
C SER A 294 39.96 -8.63 -39.90
N LYS A 295 40.11 -7.31 -39.79
CA LYS A 295 41.44 -6.67 -39.75
C LYS A 295 41.89 -6.68 -38.30
N VAL A 296 42.81 -7.58 -37.96
CA VAL A 296 43.52 -7.48 -36.68
C VAL A 296 44.75 -6.65 -37.01
N GLU A 297 44.72 -5.37 -36.63
CA GLU A 297 45.96 -4.62 -36.43
C GLU A 297 46.73 -5.31 -35.31
N ARG A 298 48.06 -5.39 -35.46
CA ARG A 298 48.96 -6.11 -34.55
C ARG A 298 48.63 -5.79 -33.08
N PRO A 299 48.79 -6.74 -32.16
CA PRO A 299 48.27 -6.61 -30.80
C PRO A 299 49.03 -5.53 -30.04
N HIS A 300 48.49 -4.31 -30.04
CA HIS A 300 48.58 -3.44 -28.89
C HIS A 300 47.26 -3.60 -28.13
N LEU A 301 47.39 -3.97 -26.85
CA LEU A 301 46.30 -4.25 -25.93
C LEU A 301 45.43 -2.99 -25.75
N ALA A 302 44.42 -2.81 -26.61
CA ALA A 302 43.41 -1.78 -26.45
C ALA A 302 42.08 -2.43 -26.06
N LYS A 303 41.54 -2.02 -24.90
CA LYS A 303 40.19 -2.37 -24.48
C LYS A 303 39.20 -1.68 -25.42
N ALA A 304 38.31 -2.46 -26.03
CA ALA A 304 37.17 -1.94 -26.76
C ALA A 304 36.28 -1.12 -25.81
N THR A 305 35.81 0.05 -26.28
CA THR A 305 34.93 0.93 -25.49
C THR A 305 33.48 0.70 -25.87
N SER A 306 32.52 1.03 -24.99
CA SER A 306 31.09 0.80 -25.23
C SER A 306 30.53 1.55 -26.46
N SER A 307 31.29 2.50 -27.02
CA SER A 307 30.96 3.20 -28.26
C SER A 307 30.96 2.27 -29.48
N ASP A 308 31.83 1.25 -29.51
CA ASP A 308 31.97 0.34 -30.65
C ASP A 308 30.77 -0.62 -30.74
N ALA A 309 30.20 -1.00 -29.59
CA ALA A 309 29.00 -1.84 -29.51
C ALA A 309 27.74 -1.11 -30.00
N ALA A 310 27.64 0.20 -29.75
CA ALA A 310 26.51 1.01 -30.18
C ALA A 310 26.48 1.22 -31.71
N SER A 311 27.65 1.39 -32.36
CA SER A 311 27.75 1.49 -33.82
C SER A 311 27.40 0.18 -34.52
N ILE A 312 27.75 -0.97 -33.93
CA ILE A 312 27.35 -2.29 -34.43
C ILE A 312 25.84 -2.48 -34.31
N TRP A 313 25.22 -2.02 -33.21
CA TRP A 313 23.78 -2.11 -32.99
C TRP A 313 22.98 -1.21 -33.94
N GLN A 314 23.45 0.01 -34.23
CA GLN A 314 22.81 0.91 -35.21
C GLN A 314 22.91 0.38 -36.64
N LEU A 315 24.03 -0.25 -37.02
CA LEU A 315 24.18 -0.87 -38.34
C LEU A 315 23.21 -2.05 -38.53
N ALA A 316 23.00 -2.86 -37.48
CA ALA A 316 22.07 -3.97 -37.49
C ALA A 316 20.60 -3.50 -37.64
N ASN A 317 20.20 -2.45 -36.91
CA ASN A 317 18.84 -1.92 -36.98
C ASN A 317 18.50 -1.24 -38.33
N SER A 318 19.49 -0.63 -38.99
CA SER A 318 19.29 -0.04 -40.32
C SER A 318 19.08 -1.08 -41.42
N SER A 319 19.56 -2.31 -41.24
CA SER A 319 19.36 -3.41 -42.20
C SER A 319 18.00 -4.09 -42.04
N SER A 320 17.42 -4.15 -40.83
CA SER A 320 16.13 -4.81 -40.59
C SER A 320 14.92 -4.10 -41.22
N GLN A 321 14.97 -2.79 -41.49
CA GLN A 321 13.84 -2.04 -42.06
C GLN A 321 13.61 -2.28 -43.57
N LYS A 322 14.41 -3.12 -44.25
CA LYS A 322 14.40 -3.26 -45.71
C LYS A 322 14.12 -4.67 -46.24
N MET A 323 13.71 -5.63 -45.40
CA MET A 323 13.76 -7.06 -45.75
C MET A 323 12.40 -7.77 -45.76
N ASP A 324 11.60 -7.53 -46.82
CA ASP A 324 10.37 -8.30 -47.14
C ASP A 324 10.57 -9.34 -48.26
N ALA A 325 11.81 -9.73 -48.58
CA ALA A 325 12.09 -10.73 -49.61
C ALA A 325 12.62 -12.05 -49.03
N VAL A 326 12.06 -13.16 -49.51
CA VAL A 326 12.33 -14.55 -49.09
C VAL A 326 13.75 -14.98 -49.48
N TRP A 327 14.62 -15.27 -48.50
CA TRP A 327 15.97 -15.80 -48.77
C TRP A 327 16.25 -17.17 -48.13
N LYS A 328 17.18 -17.92 -48.75
CA LYS A 328 17.80 -19.17 -48.25
C LYS A 328 19.31 -18.90 -48.15
N LEU A 329 19.80 -18.48 -46.99
CA LEU A 329 21.21 -18.12 -46.80
C LEU A 329 21.92 -19.09 -45.83
N PRO A 330 22.85 -19.94 -46.29
CA PRO A 330 23.87 -20.53 -45.43
C PRO A 330 24.92 -19.51 -44.94
N ILE A 331 25.55 -19.82 -43.80
CA ILE A 331 26.72 -19.09 -43.31
C ILE A 331 27.92 -19.44 -44.18
N CYS A 332 28.70 -18.45 -44.59
CA CYS A 332 29.90 -18.59 -45.40
C CYS A 332 31.13 -18.02 -44.69
N LEU A 333 32.21 -18.80 -44.68
CA LEU A 333 33.52 -18.37 -44.21
C LEU A 333 34.46 -18.27 -45.41
N SER A 334 35.05 -17.10 -45.68
CA SER A 334 36.08 -16.93 -46.71
C SER A 334 37.44 -16.53 -46.15
N ILE A 335 38.50 -17.21 -46.59
CA ILE A 335 39.88 -16.94 -46.16
C ILE A 335 40.67 -16.32 -47.32
N LEU A 336 41.36 -15.20 -47.05
CA LEU A 336 42.32 -14.55 -47.94
C LEU A 336 43.73 -14.61 -47.34
N PRO A 337 44.78 -14.89 -48.12
CA PRO A 337 46.15 -14.69 -47.66
C PRO A 337 46.51 -13.18 -47.60
N LEU A 338 47.30 -12.79 -46.59
CA LEU A 338 47.77 -11.41 -46.38
C LEU A 338 48.86 -11.01 -47.40
N ASN A 339 48.85 -9.75 -47.85
CA ASN A 339 49.90 -9.18 -48.70
C ASN A 339 51.27 -9.29 -48.00
N CYS A 340 52.17 -10.11 -48.55
CA CYS A 340 53.59 -10.01 -48.25
C CYS A 340 54.16 -8.81 -49.02
N PHE A 341 54.56 -7.77 -48.30
CA PHE A 341 55.54 -6.80 -48.82
C PHE A 341 56.86 -7.54 -49.02
N HIS A 342 57.42 -7.47 -50.24
CA HIS A 342 58.80 -7.85 -50.50
C HIS A 342 59.74 -6.68 -50.19
N PRO A 343 61.00 -6.95 -49.82
CA PRO A 343 61.93 -5.94 -49.36
C PRO A 343 62.36 -5.07 -50.55
N PHE A 344 62.36 -3.75 -50.35
CA PHE A 344 63.27 -2.91 -51.12
C PHE A 344 64.68 -3.16 -50.58
N ARG A 345 65.62 -3.23 -51.53
CA ARG A 345 67.04 -3.43 -51.30
C ARG A 345 67.65 -2.33 -50.44
#